data_AF-A0A847YVS4-F1
#
_entry.id   AF-A0A847YVS4-F1
#
_cell.length_a   1.000
_cell.length_b   1.000
_cell.length_c   1.000
_cell.angle_alpha   90.00
_cell.angle_beta   90.00
_cell.angle_gamma   90.00
#
_symmetry.space_group_name_H-M   'P 1'
#
loop_
_entity.id
_entity.type
_entity.pdbx_description
1 polymer ?
#
loop_
_entity_poly.entity_id
_entity_poly.type
_entity_poly.pdbx_seq_one_letter_code
_entity_poly.pdbx_strand_id
1 'polypeptide(L)'
;MGSELVNPASPHITYARVFYDNFPFYLSIGMTYDQYWNEDNTLTIYYRKAFELEKSRKNQELWLQGLYFYEALCDVSPVLQAFAKAGTKPLPYLDKPYALSAKEIKEQKETIERENRKKAMAMFSRWAERFKEHSREEVIADGNN
;
A
#
# COMPACT_ATOMS: atom_id res chain seq x y z
N MET A 1 -13.79 -53.43 -39.50
CA MET A 1 -13.87 -52.38 -40.53
C MET A 1 -14.89 -51.37 -40.01
N GLY A 2 -14.50 -50.49 -39.09
CA GLY A 2 -13.99 -49.17 -39.46
C GLY A 2 -15.09 -48.13 -39.19
N SER A 3 -15.55 -48.01 -37.95
CA SER A 3 -16.37 -46.87 -37.52
C SER A 3 -15.43 -45.71 -37.27
N GLU A 4 -15.03 -45.04 -38.36
CA GLU A 4 -14.23 -43.84 -38.31
C GLU A 4 -14.92 -42.80 -37.43
N LEU A 5 -14.17 -42.29 -36.47
CA LEU A 5 -14.55 -41.23 -35.55
C LEU A 5 -14.86 -39.98 -36.37
N VAL A 6 -16.14 -39.75 -36.67
CA VAL A 6 -16.62 -38.47 -37.18
C VAL A 6 -16.40 -37.46 -36.07
N ASN A 7 -15.30 -36.70 -36.15
CA ASN A 7 -15.05 -35.57 -35.28
C ASN A 7 -16.26 -34.62 -35.38
N PRO A 8 -16.93 -34.24 -34.28
CA PRO A 8 -18.03 -33.29 -34.36
C PRO A 8 -17.49 -31.98 -34.97
N ALA A 9 -18.10 -31.53 -36.06
CA ALA A 9 -17.74 -30.28 -36.71
C ALA A 9 -17.74 -29.15 -35.67
N SER A 10 -16.65 -28.39 -35.58
CA SER A 10 -16.58 -27.21 -34.72
C SER A 10 -17.80 -26.33 -34.97
N PRO A 11 -18.52 -25.89 -33.91
CA PRO A 11 -19.70 -25.07 -34.10
C PRO A 11 -19.34 -23.83 -34.92
N HIS A 12 -20.05 -23.61 -36.03
CA HIS A 12 -19.87 -22.42 -36.85
C HIS A 12 -20.24 -21.19 -36.03
N ILE A 13 -19.23 -20.48 -35.51
CA ILE A 13 -19.42 -19.23 -34.80
C ILE A 13 -19.66 -18.13 -35.85
N THR A 14 -20.86 -17.58 -35.87
CA THR A 14 -21.18 -16.40 -36.69
C THR A 14 -20.59 -15.15 -36.03
N TYR A 15 -20.01 -14.24 -36.82
CA TYR A 15 -19.50 -12.96 -36.31
C TYR A 15 -20.54 -12.20 -35.46
N ALA A 16 -21.80 -12.17 -35.91
CA ALA A 16 -22.89 -11.53 -35.16
C ALA A 16 -23.00 -12.07 -33.72
N ARG A 17 -22.90 -13.39 -33.53
CA ARG A 17 -22.97 -14.02 -32.21
C ARG A 17 -21.84 -13.54 -31.30
N VAL A 18 -20.62 -13.39 -31.83
CA VAL A 18 -19.47 -12.89 -31.08
C VAL A 18 -19.73 -11.47 -30.55
N PHE A 19 -20.31 -10.58 -31.36
CA PHE A 19 -20.62 -9.22 -30.92
C PHE A 19 -21.68 -9.21 -29.80
N TYR A 20 -22.75 -10.00 -29.95
CA TYR A 20 -23.77 -10.11 -28.90
C TYR A 20 -23.21 -10.71 -27.59
N ASP A 21 -22.34 -11.71 -27.68
CA ASP A 21 -21.74 -12.34 -26.49
C ASP A 21 -20.78 -11.38 -25.76
N ASN A 22 -20.10 -10.48 -26.50
CA ASN A 22 -19.18 -9.50 -25.91
C ASN A 22 -19.89 -8.23 -25.40
N PHE A 23 -21.05 -7.89 -25.94
CA PHE A 23 -21.74 -6.64 -25.62
C PHE A 23 -21.96 -6.41 -24.10
N PRO A 24 -22.40 -7.39 -23.29
CA PRO A 24 -22.54 -7.22 -21.84
C PRO A 24 -21.24 -6.83 -21.12
N PHE A 25 -20.09 -7.33 -21.60
CA PHE A 25 -18.79 -6.97 -21.03
C PHE A 25 -18.44 -5.51 -21.31
N TYR A 26 -18.74 -5.00 -22.51
CA TYR A 26 -18.49 -3.61 -22.83
C TYR A 26 -19.42 -2.66 -22.06
N LEU A 27 -20.67 -3.06 -21.83
CA LEU A 27 -21.57 -2.35 -20.93
C LEU A 27 -21.02 -2.29 -19.49
N SER A 28 -20.45 -3.38 -18.97
CA SER A 28 -19.97 -3.43 -17.59
C SER A 28 -18.75 -2.55 -17.34
N ILE A 29 -17.93 -2.28 -18.36
CA ILE A 29 -16.78 -1.36 -18.30
C ILE A 29 -17.14 0.08 -18.69
N GLY A 30 -18.43 0.40 -18.86
CA GLY A 30 -18.95 1.75 -19.05
C GLY A 30 -19.12 2.21 -20.49
N MET A 31 -19.00 1.32 -21.48
CA MET A 31 -19.30 1.64 -22.88
C MET A 31 -20.81 1.64 -23.11
N THR A 32 -21.35 2.63 -23.82
CA THR A 32 -22.79 2.72 -24.10
C THR A 32 -23.20 1.87 -25.31
N TYR A 33 -24.51 1.61 -25.46
CA TYR A 33 -25.07 0.92 -26.63
C TYR A 33 -24.66 1.59 -27.95
N ASP A 34 -24.85 2.91 -28.04
CA ASP A 34 -24.54 3.67 -29.25
C ASP A 34 -23.05 3.64 -29.57
N GLN A 35 -22.19 3.79 -28.56
CA GLN A 35 -20.75 3.68 -28.74
C GLN A 35 -20.33 2.32 -29.30
N TYR A 36 -20.99 1.25 -28.89
CA TYR A 36 -20.63 -0.11 -29.28
C TYR A 36 -21.11 -0.49 -30.68
N TRP A 37 -22.33 -0.07 -31.05
CA TRP A 37 -22.96 -0.47 -32.31
C TRP A 37 -22.91 0.59 -33.41
N ASN A 38 -23.00 1.87 -33.05
CA ASN A 38 -23.26 2.98 -33.99
C ASN A 38 -22.04 3.89 -34.20
N GLU A 39 -21.13 3.98 -33.21
CA GLU A 39 -19.92 4.78 -33.31
C GLU A 39 -18.72 3.99 -33.88
N ASP A 40 -17.50 4.49 -33.66
CA ASP A 40 -16.27 3.89 -34.16
C ASP A 40 -16.00 2.51 -33.50
N ASN A 41 -15.87 1.49 -34.34
CA ASN A 41 -15.60 0.12 -33.92
C ASN A 41 -14.27 -0.02 -33.15
N THR A 42 -13.31 0.89 -33.35
CA THR A 42 -12.01 0.87 -32.68
C THR A 42 -12.10 1.27 -31.22
N LEU A 43 -13.20 1.93 -30.79
CA LEU A 43 -13.44 2.29 -29.38
C LEU A 43 -13.33 1.08 -28.45
N THR A 44 -13.79 -0.08 -28.91
CA THR A 44 -13.72 -1.35 -28.17
C THR A 44 -12.29 -1.72 -27.76
N ILE A 45 -11.28 -1.32 -28.53
CA ILE A 45 -9.85 -1.56 -28.24
C ILE A 45 -9.42 -0.66 -27.08
N TYR A 46 -9.78 0.62 -27.11
CA TYR A 46 -9.42 1.58 -26.07
C TYR A 46 -10.11 1.28 -24.74
N TYR A 47 -11.39 0.90 -24.78
CA TYR A 47 -12.12 0.46 -23.58
C TYR A 47 -11.49 -0.78 -22.94
N ARG A 48 -11.05 -1.77 -23.74
CA ARG A 48 -10.30 -2.92 -23.22
C ARG A 48 -9.00 -2.50 -22.55
N LYS A 49 -8.23 -1.62 -23.19
CA LYS A 49 -6.98 -1.11 -22.61
C LYS A 49 -7.23 -0.32 -21.32
N ALA A 50 -8.29 0.48 -21.26
CA ALA A 50 -8.67 1.19 -20.06
C ALA A 50 -9.02 0.23 -18.91
N PHE A 51 -9.80 -0.82 -19.20
CA PHE A 51 -10.13 -1.87 -18.23
C PHE A 51 -8.89 -2.61 -17.71
N GLU A 52 -7.92 -2.92 -18.57
CA GLU A 52 -6.65 -3.54 -18.17
C GLU A 52 -5.83 -2.63 -17.23
N LEU A 53 -5.77 -1.33 -17.54
CA LEU A 53 -5.10 -0.33 -16.70
C LEU A 53 -5.79 -0.21 -15.34
N GLU A 54 -7.13 -0.20 -15.31
CA GLU A 54 -7.90 -0.19 -14.08
C GLU A 54 -7.65 -1.44 -13.23
N LYS A 55 -7.67 -2.63 -13.85
CA LYS A 55 -7.39 -3.89 -13.17
C LYS A 55 -5.97 -3.89 -12.59
N SER A 56 -4.99 -3.37 -13.31
CA SER A 56 -3.61 -3.24 -12.83
C SER A 56 -3.51 -2.31 -11.62
N ARG A 57 -4.14 -1.12 -11.71
CA ARG A 57 -4.21 -0.17 -10.58
C ARG A 57 -4.89 -0.81 -9.37
N LYS A 58 -6.02 -1.51 -9.58
CA LYS A 58 -6.74 -2.17 -8.50
C LYS A 58 -5.92 -3.26 -7.81
N ASN A 59 -5.15 -4.03 -8.60
CA ASN A 59 -4.24 -5.02 -8.06
C ASN A 59 -3.16 -4.39 -7.17
N GLN A 60 -2.58 -3.26 -7.59
CA GLN A 60 -1.61 -2.51 -6.80
C GLN A 60 -2.22 -1.95 -5.51
N GLU A 61 -3.43 -1.40 -5.57
CA GLU A 61 -4.17 -0.91 -4.40
C GLU A 61 -4.43 -2.04 -3.38
N LEU A 62 -4.91 -3.19 -3.85
CA LEU A 62 -5.17 -4.35 -2.99
C LEU A 62 -3.89 -4.91 -2.38
N TRP A 63 -2.79 -4.87 -3.12
CA TRP A 63 -1.49 -5.29 -2.60
C TRP A 63 -1.00 -4.35 -1.49
N LEU A 64 -1.14 -3.04 -1.68
CA LEU A 64 -0.84 -2.05 -0.64
C LEU A 64 -1.76 -2.21 0.58
N GLN A 65 -3.05 -2.48 0.37
CA GLN A 65 -3.98 -2.78 1.45
C GLN A 65 -3.56 -4.03 2.23
N GLY A 66 -3.10 -5.07 1.53
CA GLY A 66 -2.56 -6.28 2.14
C GLY A 66 -1.35 -5.99 3.04
N LEU A 67 -0.46 -5.09 2.63
CA LEU A 67 0.65 -4.63 3.46
C LEU A 67 0.16 -3.95 4.73
N TYR A 68 -0.83 -3.05 4.64
CA TYR A 68 -1.41 -2.38 5.82
C TYR A 68 -2.07 -3.36 6.80
N PHE A 69 -2.75 -4.39 6.29
CA PHE A 69 -3.32 -5.44 7.13
C PHE A 69 -2.25 -6.31 7.78
N TYR A 70 -1.21 -6.66 7.04
CA TYR A 70 -0.09 -7.42 7.57
C TYR A 70 0.58 -6.69 8.74
N GLU A 71 0.86 -5.40 8.57
CA GLU A 71 1.43 -4.57 9.63
C GLU A 71 0.52 -4.53 10.86
N ALA A 72 -0.78 -4.28 10.68
CA ALA A 72 -1.75 -4.25 11.78
C ALA A 72 -1.80 -5.58 12.55
N LEU A 73 -1.69 -6.72 11.85
CA LEU A 73 -1.62 -8.03 12.49
C LEU A 73 -0.32 -8.22 13.28
N CYS A 74 0.81 -7.74 12.75
CA CYS A 74 2.07 -7.72 13.48
C CYS A 74 2.01 -6.85 14.73
N ASP A 75 1.37 -5.69 14.66
CA ASP A 75 1.21 -4.77 15.80
C ASP A 75 0.34 -5.34 16.92
N VAL A 76 -0.68 -6.12 16.55
CA VAL A 76 -1.61 -6.78 17.48
C VAL A 76 -1.05 -8.12 18.00
N SER A 77 -0.03 -8.68 17.34
CA SER A 77 0.61 -9.96 17.69
C SER A 77 0.96 -10.13 19.19
N PRO A 78 1.51 -9.13 19.90
CA PRO A 78 1.85 -9.27 21.32
C PRO A 78 0.65 -9.58 22.22
N VAL A 79 -0.53 -9.10 21.85
CA VAL A 79 -1.79 -9.34 22.58
C VAL A 79 -2.34 -10.73 22.29
N LEU A 80 -2.11 -11.24 21.08
CA LEU A 80 -2.59 -12.54 20.61
C LEU A 80 -1.69 -13.70 21.05
N GLN A 81 -0.51 -13.42 21.61
CA GLN A 81 0.42 -14.44 22.09
C GLN A 81 -0.19 -15.24 23.26
N ALA A 82 -0.09 -16.57 23.18
CA ALA A 82 -0.50 -17.44 24.28
C ALA A 82 0.28 -17.09 25.56
N PHE A 83 -0.44 -16.95 26.68
CA PHE A 83 0.10 -16.51 27.97
C PHE A 83 0.65 -15.08 27.99
N ALA A 84 0.17 -14.19 27.11
CA ALA A 84 0.46 -12.76 27.22
C ALA A 84 0.13 -12.24 28.64
N LYS A 85 1.03 -11.43 29.20
CA LYS A 85 0.85 -10.88 30.55
C LYS A 85 -0.39 -9.99 30.58
N ALA A 86 -1.09 -10.00 31.72
CA ALA A 86 -2.22 -9.12 31.93
C ALA A 86 -1.77 -7.65 31.78
N GLY A 87 -2.41 -6.91 30.88
CA GLY A 87 -2.05 -5.52 30.55
C GLY A 87 -1.09 -5.36 29.37
N THR A 88 -0.73 -6.44 28.65
CA THR A 88 -0.01 -6.32 27.37
C THR A 88 -0.82 -5.48 26.39
N LYS A 89 -0.22 -4.41 25.85
CA LYS A 89 -0.84 -3.52 24.87
C LYS A 89 -0.29 -3.85 23.47
N PRO A 90 -1.10 -3.67 22.41
CA PRO A 90 -0.59 -3.77 21.05
C PRO A 90 0.43 -2.66 20.79
N LEU A 91 1.29 -2.87 19.81
CA LEU A 91 2.15 -1.81 19.28
C LEU A 91 1.25 -0.75 18.61
N PRO A 92 1.65 0.54 18.66
CA PRO A 92 0.90 1.58 17.99
C PRO A 92 0.98 1.40 16.47
N TYR A 93 -0.16 1.58 15.80
CA TYR A 93 -0.22 1.54 14.34
C TYR A 93 0.54 2.73 13.71
N LEU A 94 0.80 2.62 12.41
CA LEU A 94 1.44 3.66 11.61
C LEU A 94 0.73 5.02 11.75
N ASP A 95 1.49 6.05 12.13
CA ASP A 95 1.01 7.44 12.20
C ASP A 95 0.80 8.07 10.81
N LYS A 96 1.49 7.56 9.79
CA LYS A 96 1.50 8.12 8.43
C LYS A 96 1.43 7.01 7.37
N PRO A 97 0.81 7.26 6.21
CA PRO A 97 0.82 6.32 5.09
C PRO A 97 2.23 6.01 4.58
N TYR A 98 2.39 4.83 4.00
CA TYR A 98 3.61 4.49 3.27
C TYR A 98 3.83 5.44 2.10
N ALA A 99 5.06 5.93 1.97
CA ALA A 99 5.47 6.71 0.81
C ALA A 99 5.51 5.82 -0.43
N LEU A 100 4.83 6.24 -1.50
CA LEU A 100 4.78 5.52 -2.78
C LEU A 100 5.79 6.07 -3.78
N SER A 101 6.20 7.33 -3.62
CA SER A 101 7.18 7.99 -4.49
C SER A 101 8.56 8.11 -3.86
N ALA A 102 9.61 8.05 -4.68
CA ALA A 102 10.99 8.30 -4.25
C ALA A 102 11.17 9.68 -3.59
N LYS A 103 10.42 10.68 -4.04
CA LYS A 103 10.43 12.03 -3.45
C LYS A 103 9.86 12.01 -2.03
N GLU A 104 8.70 11.35 -1.85
CA GLU A 104 8.05 11.19 -0.55
C GLU A 104 8.94 10.40 0.42
N ILE A 105 9.59 9.34 -0.05
CA ILE A 105 10.53 8.56 0.76
C ILE A 105 11.68 9.43 1.25
N LYS A 106 12.24 10.28 0.38
CA LYS A 106 13.33 11.20 0.73
C LYS A 106 12.88 12.23 1.76
N GLU A 107 11.71 12.84 1.55
CA GLU A 107 11.15 13.83 2.46
C GLU A 107 10.81 13.25 3.84
N GLN A 108 10.24 12.03 3.88
CA GLN A 108 10.01 11.31 5.13
C GLN A 108 11.32 11.02 5.86
N LYS A 109 12.38 10.59 5.17
CA LYS A 109 13.70 10.38 5.78
C LYS A 109 14.29 11.67 6.33
N GLU A 110 14.26 12.76 5.56
CA GLU A 110 14.77 14.06 5.98
C GLU A 110 14.02 14.63 7.19
N THR A 111 12.69 14.42 7.25
CA THR A 111 11.88 14.85 8.41
C THR A 111 12.20 14.04 9.66
N ILE A 112 12.30 12.71 9.54
CA ILE A 112 12.71 11.83 10.65
C ILE A 112 14.10 12.20 11.15
N GLU A 113 15.07 12.39 10.25
CA GLU A 113 16.41 12.81 10.62
C GLU A 113 16.44 14.17 11.32
N ARG A 114 15.65 15.13 10.83
CA ARG A 114 15.54 16.46 11.44
C ARG A 114 14.95 16.38 12.85
N GLU A 115 13.93 15.55 13.05
CA GLU A 115 13.35 15.29 14.36
C GLU A 115 14.34 14.60 15.30
N ASN A 116 15.08 13.60 14.81
CA ASN A 116 16.11 12.91 15.58
C ASN A 116 17.25 13.86 15.98
N ARG A 117 17.71 14.73 15.06
CA ARG A 117 18.71 15.77 15.37
C ARG A 117 18.21 16.74 16.44
N LYS A 118 16.95 17.18 16.37
CA LYS A 118 16.34 18.05 17.41
C LYS A 118 16.29 17.36 18.77
N LYS A 119 15.86 16.09 18.82
CA LYS A 119 15.82 15.29 20.06
C LYS A 119 17.22 15.10 20.65
N ALA A 120 18.21 14.75 19.81
CA ALA A 120 19.59 14.59 20.24
C ALA A 120 20.19 15.90 20.78
N MET A 121 19.94 17.04 20.12
CA MET A 121 20.38 18.35 20.59
C MET A 121 19.78 18.71 21.96
N ALA A 122 18.48 18.47 22.15
CA ALA A 122 17.82 18.72 23.43
C ALA A 122 18.32 17.78 24.55
N MET A 123 18.68 16.54 24.21
CA MET A 123 19.28 15.62 25.17
C MET A 123 20.70 16.06 25.55
N PHE A 124 21.50 16.49 24.56
CA PHE A 124 22.85 16.98 24.79
C PHE A 124 22.86 18.27 25.60
N SER A 125 21.93 19.21 25.34
CA SER A 125 21.81 20.44 26.12
C SER A 125 21.49 20.14 27.59
N ARG A 126 20.51 19.25 27.84
CA ARG A 126 20.18 18.80 29.21
C ARG A 126 21.35 18.12 29.92
N TRP A 127 22.10 17.29 29.18
CA TRP A 127 23.30 16.65 29.72
C TRP A 127 24.38 17.68 30.10
N ALA A 128 24.63 18.66 29.24
CA ALA A 128 25.60 19.72 29.48
C ALA A 128 25.20 20.63 30.65
N GLU A 129 23.91 20.92 30.83
CA GLU A 129 23.39 21.66 31.98
C GLU A 129 23.65 20.91 33.29
N ARG A 130 23.28 19.61 33.36
CA ARG A 130 23.57 18.78 34.54
C ARG A 130 25.06 18.68 34.84
N PHE A 131 25.89 18.56 33.82
CA PHE A 131 27.34 18.51 34.01
C PHE A 131 27.89 19.81 34.61
N LYS A 132 27.40 20.96 34.14
CA LYS A 132 27.76 22.27 34.70
C LYS A 132 27.28 22.47 36.14
N GLU A 133 26.09 21.98 36.49
CA GLU A 133 25.60 21.99 37.87
C GLU A 133 26.53 21.17 38.77
N HIS A 134 26.85 19.94 38.35
CA HIS A 134 27.71 19.05 39.12
C HIS A 134 29.13 19.62 39.32
N SER A 135 29.75 20.17 38.26
CA SER A 135 31.07 20.82 38.38
C SER A 135 31.04 22.09 39.23
N ARG A 136 29.90 22.79 39.34
CA ARG A 136 29.78 23.93 40.27
C ARG A 136 29.67 23.48 41.72
N GLU A 137 28.96 22.39 41.99
CA GLU A 137 28.84 21.83 43.34
C GLU A 137 30.19 21.32 43.88
N GLU A 138 31.01 20.68 43.04
CA GLU A 138 32.36 20.24 43.43
C GLU A 138 33.29 21.42 43.77
N VAL A 139 33.25 22.50 42.98
CA VAL A 139 34.06 23.70 43.24
C VAL A 139 33.63 24.42 44.52
N ILE A 140 32.33 24.41 44.85
CA ILE A 140 31.82 24.99 46.11
C ILE A 140 32.17 24.10 47.31
N ALA A 141 32.20 22.78 47.14
CA ALA A 141 32.59 21.83 48.20
C ALA A 141 34.10 21.92 48.53
N ASP A 142 34.97 22.10 47.53
CA ASP A 142 36.42 22.25 47.74
C ASP A 142 36.82 23.64 48.27
N GLY A 143 35.99 24.67 48.03
CA GLY A 143 36.26 26.05 48.50
C GLY A 143 35.88 26.34 49.95
N ASN A 144 35.32 25.37 50.68
CA ASN A 144 34.79 25.55 52.04
C ASN A 144 35.52 24.70 53.10
N ASN A 145 36.75 24.25 52.80
CA ASN A 145 37.67 23.53 53.70
C ASN A 145 38.97 24.31 53.91
#